data_AF-A0A0D3DUF3-F1
#
_entry.id   AF-A0A0D3DUF3-F1
#
_cell.length_a   1.000
_cell.length_b   1.000
_cell.length_c   1.000
_cell.angle_alpha   90.00
_cell.angle_beta   90.00
_cell.angle_gamma   90.00
#
_symmetry.space_group_name_H-M   'P 1'
#
loop_
_entity.id
_entity.type
_entity.pdbx_description
1 polymer ?
#
loop_
_entity_poly.entity_id
_entity_poly.type
_entity_poly.pdbx_seq_one_letter_code
_entity_poly.pdbx_strand_id
1 'polypeptide(L)'
;MPPNDAEPVETDGGATTDLQPHPPPENICMNISHDGRYIQYNFSGNIFEVTAKYKPLIMLLALGRGGGGIVCSGINSETNERVAIKKIMHACRDQIIAKRTLREIKRLRHLEHENVCLIVGIKDIVLPPQRDAFEDVYIAYELMDTDLDKLIKSNQELTKYHHQMMTRTPLFPERDRSDQLRSILEFLGSPTEDDIGSLNESGKQCLKMLPWFDRQSFFVKFPDVPFLAVLLLEKMLKFDPRKRISVEDALADPYFKTMHNINNEPVCTKLFDFDLEEHPLTVEQIKELIYHEALAFNPEPATVEKDQ
;
A
#
# COMPACT_ATOMS: atom_id res chain seq x y z
N MET A 1 -19.73 -12.72 73.21
CA MET A 1 -18.33 -13.20 73.22
C MET A 1 -17.97 -13.59 71.79
N PRO A 2 -16.78 -13.22 71.29
CA PRO A 2 -16.48 -11.85 70.85
C PRO A 2 -16.10 -11.89 69.33
N PRO A 3 -15.39 -10.90 68.73
CA PRO A 3 -15.66 -10.40 67.37
C PRO A 3 -14.68 -11.01 66.35
N ASN A 4 -14.87 -10.75 65.05
CA ASN A 4 -13.75 -10.80 64.13
C ASN A 4 -13.77 -9.60 63.20
N ASP A 5 -12.62 -8.93 63.18
CA ASP A 5 -12.38 -7.62 62.63
C ASP A 5 -12.49 -7.59 61.11
N ALA A 6 -13.07 -6.50 60.63
CA ALA A 6 -13.09 -6.11 59.23
C ALA A 6 -11.79 -5.35 58.92
N GLU A 7 -10.93 -5.94 58.08
CA GLU A 7 -9.87 -5.24 57.37
C GLU A 7 -10.40 -4.78 56.00
N PRO A 8 -10.17 -3.52 55.58
CA PRO A 8 -10.59 -3.03 54.27
C PRO A 8 -9.56 -3.43 53.20
N VAL A 9 -10.02 -4.09 52.15
CA VAL A 9 -9.23 -4.32 50.92
C VAL A 9 -9.23 -3.01 50.13
N GLU A 10 -8.08 -2.34 50.13
CA GLU A 10 -7.75 -1.25 49.20
C GLU A 10 -7.85 -1.77 47.76
N THR A 11 -8.71 -1.15 46.96
CA THR A 11 -8.73 -1.35 45.51
C THR A 11 -7.83 -0.32 44.88
N ASP A 12 -6.68 -0.82 44.42
CA ASP A 12 -5.58 -0.07 43.82
C ASP A 12 -6.02 0.66 42.53
N GLY A 13 -5.35 1.79 42.31
CA GLY A 13 -5.74 2.86 41.41
C GLY A 13 -5.86 2.46 39.94
N GLY A 14 -6.88 3.03 39.29
CA GLY A 14 -6.97 3.08 37.84
C GLY A 14 -5.82 3.91 37.27
N ALA A 15 -4.79 3.23 36.77
CA ALA A 15 -3.76 3.82 35.94
C ALA A 15 -4.34 4.07 34.54
N THR A 16 -4.66 5.33 34.26
CA THR A 16 -4.72 5.89 32.91
C THR A 16 -3.37 5.65 32.23
N THR A 17 -3.27 4.65 31.36
CA THR A 17 -2.11 4.48 30.47
C THR A 17 -2.21 5.50 29.35
N ASP A 18 -1.78 6.73 29.64
CA ASP A 18 -1.33 7.68 28.65
C ASP A 18 -0.27 6.99 27.78
N LEU A 19 -0.52 6.94 26.47
CA LEU A 19 0.45 6.57 25.45
C LEU A 19 1.60 7.58 25.48
N GLN A 20 2.59 7.33 26.34
CA GLN A 20 3.87 8.01 26.25
C GLN A 20 4.53 7.65 24.91
N PRO A 21 5.09 8.62 24.17
CA PRO A 21 5.92 8.31 23.01
C PRO A 21 7.13 7.52 23.48
N HIS A 22 7.29 6.30 22.99
CA HIS A 22 8.51 5.53 23.18
C HIS A 22 9.73 6.37 22.78
N PRO A 23 10.83 6.35 23.55
CA PRO A 23 12.06 7.04 23.15
C PRO A 23 12.55 6.46 21.81
N PRO A 24 13.17 7.27 20.93
CA PRO A 24 13.70 6.77 19.67
C PRO A 24 14.74 5.68 19.97
N PRO A 25 14.81 4.60 19.16
CA PRO A 25 15.76 3.52 19.38
C PRO A 25 17.19 4.07 19.39
N GLU A 26 17.85 3.99 20.55
CA GLU A 26 19.12 4.64 20.91
C GLU A 26 20.39 4.11 20.19
N ASN A 27 20.29 3.53 18.99
CA ASN A 27 21.50 3.06 18.27
C ASN A 27 21.38 3.16 16.74
N ILE A 28 20.91 4.29 16.23
CA ILE A 28 21.06 4.60 14.80
C ILE A 28 22.38 5.32 14.61
N CYS A 29 23.40 4.60 14.12
CA CYS A 29 24.66 5.22 13.70
C CYS A 29 24.38 6.11 12.48
N MET A 30 24.55 7.42 12.66
CA MET A 30 24.38 8.42 11.61
C MET A 30 25.77 8.88 11.15
N ASN A 31 26.08 8.63 9.87
CA ASN A 31 27.30 9.13 9.24
C ASN A 31 26.93 10.14 8.17
N ILE A 32 27.57 11.30 8.19
CA ILE A 32 27.45 12.29 7.13
C ILE A 32 28.37 11.87 5.97
N SER A 33 27.86 11.87 4.75
CA SER A 33 28.58 11.49 3.53
C SER A 33 28.50 12.59 2.46
N HIS A 34 29.36 12.50 1.45
CA HIS A 34 29.35 13.37 0.26
C HIS A 34 29.31 14.87 0.59
N ASP A 35 30.28 15.33 1.38
CA ASP A 35 30.47 16.74 1.77
C ASP A 35 29.29 17.35 2.53
N GLY A 36 28.55 16.54 3.29
CA GLY A 36 27.40 17.03 4.06
C GLY A 36 26.07 16.96 3.33
N ARG A 37 26.06 16.57 2.05
CA ARG A 37 24.82 16.51 1.26
C ARG A 37 23.97 15.29 1.57
N TYR A 38 24.57 14.23 2.11
CA TYR A 38 23.89 12.96 2.39
C TYR A 38 24.13 12.51 3.83
N ILE A 39 23.18 11.74 4.35
CA ILE A 39 23.24 11.09 5.67
C ILE A 39 22.96 9.61 5.48
N GLN A 40 23.84 8.79 6.04
CA GLN A 40 23.73 7.35 6.10
C GLN A 40 23.22 6.91 7.47
N TYR A 41 22.10 6.19 7.47
CA TYR A 41 21.52 5.57 8.64
C TYR A 41 21.74 4.05 8.57
N ASN A 42 22.32 3.47 9.60
CA ASN A 42 22.51 2.02 9.66
C ASN A 42 21.35 1.35 10.41
N PHE A 43 20.48 0.64 9.67
CA PHE A 43 19.41 -0.17 10.25
C PHE A 43 19.79 -1.65 10.20
N SER A 44 20.35 -2.16 11.30
CA SER A 44 20.70 -3.57 11.47
C SER A 44 21.59 -4.14 10.34
N GLY A 45 22.57 -3.35 9.90
CA GLY A 45 23.50 -3.72 8.82
C GLY A 45 23.07 -3.26 7.43
N ASN A 46 21.88 -2.68 7.27
CA ASN A 46 21.42 -2.10 6.02
C ASN A 46 21.64 -0.58 6.03
N ILE A 47 22.50 -0.12 5.13
CA ILE A 47 22.78 1.30 4.96
C ILE A 47 21.61 1.96 4.22
N PHE A 48 21.03 2.98 4.83
CA PHE A 48 19.96 3.80 4.28
C PHE A 48 20.50 5.21 4.09
N GLU A 49 20.92 5.53 2.86
CA GLU A 49 21.54 6.81 2.51
C GLU A 49 20.53 7.72 1.81
N VAL A 50 20.30 8.91 2.38
CA VAL A 50 19.39 9.92 1.81
C VAL A 50 20.01 11.32 1.87
N THR A 51 19.42 12.28 1.19
CA THR A 51 19.85 13.68 1.27
C THR A 51 19.66 14.24 2.69
N ALA A 52 20.54 15.16 3.10
CA ALA A 52 20.62 15.68 4.46
C ALA A 52 19.39 16.48 4.93
N LYS A 53 18.46 16.78 4.02
CA LYS A 53 17.17 17.41 4.33
C LYS A 53 16.22 16.48 5.09
N TYR A 54 16.44 15.16 5.05
CA TYR A 54 15.57 14.20 5.75
C TYR A 54 16.11 13.83 7.13
N LYS A 55 15.47 14.35 8.19
CA LYS A 55 15.89 14.09 9.58
C LYS A 55 14.78 14.38 10.61
N PRO A 56 14.72 13.63 11.74
CA PRO A 56 15.36 12.33 11.95
C PRO A 56 14.65 11.24 11.12
N LEU A 57 15.36 10.16 10.76
CA LEU A 57 14.73 8.97 10.17
C LEU A 57 14.39 7.94 11.24
N ILE A 58 13.15 7.45 11.22
CA ILE A 58 12.62 6.42 12.12
C ILE A 58 12.15 5.25 11.27
N MET A 59 12.69 4.05 11.49
CA MET A 59 12.27 2.85 10.75
C MET A 59 10.81 2.50 11.10
N LEU A 60 9.93 2.44 10.10
CA LEU A 60 8.51 2.12 10.27
C LEU A 60 8.21 0.63 10.16
N LEU A 61 8.84 -0.04 9.19
CA LEU A 61 8.63 -1.47 8.97
C LEU A 61 9.82 -2.06 8.21
N ALA A 62 10.41 -3.12 8.77
CA ALA A 62 11.14 -4.10 7.98
C ALA A 62 10.10 -5.10 7.49
N LEU A 63 9.67 -5.01 6.23
CA LEU A 63 8.76 -6.01 5.67
C LEU A 63 9.48 -7.38 5.71
N GLY A 64 9.08 -8.21 6.66
CA GLY A 64 9.60 -9.57 6.83
C GLY A 64 9.21 -10.47 5.66
N ARG A 65 10.17 -11.32 5.25
CA ARG A 65 10.04 -12.51 4.39
C ARG A 65 9.07 -12.37 3.20
N GLY A 66 9.37 -11.47 2.27
CA GLY A 66 8.68 -11.49 0.98
C GLY A 66 8.90 -10.25 0.12
N GLY A 67 10.15 -9.86 -0.15
CA GLY A 67 10.55 -8.87 -1.15
C GLY A 67 9.89 -7.49 -1.00
N GLY A 68 10.52 -6.45 -0.47
CA GLY A 68 11.93 -6.13 -0.48
C GLY A 68 11.99 -4.61 -0.43
N GLY A 69 12.24 -4.06 0.75
CA GLY A 69 12.42 -2.64 0.97
C GLY A 69 12.25 -2.25 2.42
N ILE A 70 13.14 -1.38 2.89
CA ILE A 70 13.06 -0.74 4.21
C ILE A 70 12.25 0.54 4.03
N VAL A 71 11.29 0.78 4.92
CA VAL A 71 10.54 2.04 4.94
C VAL A 71 10.84 2.80 6.23
N CYS A 72 11.22 4.06 6.09
CA CYS A 72 11.52 4.97 7.20
C CYS A 72 10.60 6.20 7.13
N SER A 73 10.09 6.64 8.27
CA SER A 73 9.47 7.95 8.43
C SER A 73 10.57 9.00 8.58
N GLY A 74 10.37 10.18 8.01
CA GLY A 74 11.25 11.33 8.17
C GLY A 74 10.50 12.64 8.08
N ILE A 75 11.20 13.74 8.42
CA ILE A 75 10.73 15.09 8.17
C ILE A 75 11.65 15.70 7.11
N ASN A 76 11.07 16.27 6.05
CA ASN A 76 11.81 17.11 5.12
C ASN A 76 12.01 18.49 5.76
N SER A 77 13.25 18.85 6.10
CA SER A 77 13.55 20.12 6.76
C SER A 77 13.35 21.36 5.89
N GLU A 78 13.22 21.21 4.57
CA GLU A 78 12.98 22.34 3.65
C GLU A 78 11.49 22.70 3.60
N THR A 79 10.61 21.69 3.62
CA THR A 79 9.15 21.88 3.54
C THR A 79 8.43 21.73 4.88
N ASN A 80 9.12 21.22 5.91
CA ASN A 80 8.56 20.78 7.20
C ASN A 80 7.46 19.71 7.08
N GLU A 81 7.41 18.97 5.97
CA GLU A 81 6.46 17.88 5.78
C GLU A 81 6.98 16.55 6.30
N ARG A 82 6.07 15.72 6.82
CA ARG A 82 6.37 14.32 7.19
C ARG A 82 6.25 13.43 5.95
N VAL A 83 7.21 12.54 5.78
CA VAL A 83 7.29 11.65 4.63
C VAL A 83 7.58 10.20 5.05
N ALA A 84 7.16 9.26 4.22
CA ALA A 84 7.57 7.86 4.28
C ALA A 84 8.54 7.55 3.13
N ILE A 85 9.81 7.28 3.43
CA ILE A 85 10.85 6.98 2.44
C ILE A 85 11.03 5.48 2.33
N LYS A 86 10.73 4.94 1.15
CA LYS A 86 10.90 3.53 0.80
C LYS A 86 12.22 3.34 0.04
N LYS A 87 13.11 2.51 0.57
CA LYS A 87 14.32 2.05 -0.12
C LYS A 87 13.99 0.82 -0.96
N ILE A 88 14.16 0.91 -2.27
CA ILE A 88 14.10 -0.21 -3.22
C ILE A 88 15.53 -0.68 -3.45
N MET A 89 15.88 -1.78 -2.79
CA MET A 89 17.24 -2.31 -2.85
C MET A 89 17.54 -2.95 -4.20
N HIS A 90 18.73 -2.67 -4.75
CA HIS A 90 19.21 -3.21 -6.02
C HIS A 90 18.22 -3.03 -7.18
N ALA A 91 17.45 -1.95 -7.15
CA ALA A 91 16.46 -1.60 -8.17
C ALA A 91 17.06 -1.62 -9.58
N CYS A 92 18.35 -1.29 -9.68
CA CYS A 92 19.06 -1.16 -10.95
C CYS A 92 19.99 -2.33 -11.27
N ARG A 93 19.90 -3.47 -10.57
CA ARG A 93 20.67 -4.68 -10.91
C ARG A 93 19.96 -5.61 -11.89
N ASP A 94 18.63 -5.61 -11.87
CA ASP A 94 17.80 -6.50 -12.66
C ASP A 94 16.77 -5.70 -13.47
N GLN A 95 16.65 -6.02 -14.77
CA GLN A 95 15.74 -5.31 -15.68
C GLN A 95 14.27 -5.39 -15.24
N ILE A 96 13.84 -6.49 -14.63
CA ILE A 96 12.47 -6.69 -14.14
C ILE A 96 12.20 -5.75 -12.97
N ILE A 97 13.14 -5.65 -12.01
CA ILE A 97 13.00 -4.77 -10.84
C ILE A 97 13.10 -3.30 -11.27
N ALA A 98 14.02 -2.97 -12.18
CA ALA A 98 14.19 -1.63 -12.72
C ALA A 98 12.91 -1.17 -13.44
N LYS A 99 12.37 -2.00 -14.35
CA LYS A 99 11.10 -1.71 -15.04
C LYS A 99 9.94 -1.57 -14.08
N ARG A 100 9.84 -2.44 -13.07
CA ARG A 100 8.80 -2.36 -12.03
C ARG A 100 8.88 -1.03 -11.26
N THR A 101 10.09 -0.61 -10.90
CA THR A 101 10.35 0.65 -10.19
C THR A 101 9.99 1.86 -11.03
N LEU A 102 10.45 1.91 -12.29
CA LEU A 102 10.11 3.00 -13.21
C LEU A 102 8.59 3.08 -13.47
N ARG A 103 7.93 1.93 -13.62
CA ARG A 103 6.48 1.85 -13.79
C ARG A 103 5.71 2.38 -12.57
N GLU A 104 6.17 2.07 -11.36
CA GLU A 104 5.62 2.64 -10.10
C GLU A 104 5.74 4.17 -10.12
N ILE A 105 6.94 4.71 -10.42
CA ILE A 105 7.20 6.16 -10.50
C ILE A 105 6.30 6.83 -11.54
N LYS A 106 6.31 6.34 -12.79
CA LYS A 106 5.57 6.97 -13.90
C LYS A 106 4.06 6.95 -13.67
N ARG A 107 3.51 5.84 -13.16
CA ARG A 107 2.08 5.72 -12.89
C ARG A 107 1.65 6.66 -11.77
N LEU A 108 2.40 6.70 -10.67
CA LEU A 108 2.08 7.57 -9.54
C LEU A 108 2.22 9.05 -9.90
N ARG A 109 3.18 9.41 -10.76
CA ARG A 109 3.29 10.79 -11.29
C ARG A 109 2.18 11.19 -12.26
N HIS A 110 1.55 10.23 -12.93
CA HIS A 110 0.49 10.50 -13.90
C HIS A 110 -0.89 10.65 -13.25
N LEU A 111 -1.11 9.97 -12.12
CA LEU A 111 -2.38 9.96 -11.43
C LEU A 111 -2.51 11.17 -10.48
N GLU A 112 -3.06 12.25 -10.99
CA GLU A 112 -3.45 13.42 -10.19
C GLU A 112 -4.93 13.31 -9.77
N HIS A 113 -5.19 12.82 -8.57
CA HIS A 113 -6.54 12.73 -8.01
C HIS A 113 -6.49 12.82 -6.48
N GLU A 114 -7.41 13.50 -5.81
CA GLU A 114 -7.45 13.61 -4.35
C GLU A 114 -7.31 12.23 -3.65
N ASN A 115 -8.18 11.27 -3.94
CA ASN A 115 -8.08 9.90 -3.41
C ASN A 115 -6.89 9.03 -3.90
N VAL A 116 -6.06 9.43 -4.88
CA VAL A 116 -4.86 8.65 -5.28
C VAL A 116 -3.58 9.37 -4.85
N CYS A 117 -3.59 10.69 -4.95
CA CYS A 117 -2.58 11.62 -4.47
C CYS A 117 -2.53 11.65 -2.93
N LEU A 118 -3.69 11.54 -2.24
CA LEU A 118 -3.75 11.37 -0.78
C LEU A 118 -3.36 9.96 -0.33
N ILE A 119 -3.48 8.92 -1.17
CA ILE A 119 -3.12 7.55 -0.77
C ILE A 119 -1.63 7.27 -1.02
N VAL A 120 -1.02 7.75 -2.12
CA VAL A 120 0.38 7.42 -2.50
C VAL A 120 1.05 8.52 -3.35
N GLY A 121 0.80 9.81 -3.08
CA GLY A 121 1.49 10.88 -3.78
C GLY A 121 3.02 10.80 -3.56
N ILE A 122 3.80 10.68 -4.64
CA ILE A 122 5.26 10.82 -4.56
C ILE A 122 5.56 12.29 -4.24
N LYS A 123 6.15 12.54 -3.09
CA LYS A 123 6.59 13.88 -2.65
C LYS A 123 7.99 14.20 -3.13
N ASP A 124 8.85 13.19 -3.23
CA ASP A 124 10.23 13.32 -3.71
C ASP A 124 10.77 11.96 -4.17
N ILE A 125 11.78 11.99 -5.04
CA ILE A 125 12.63 10.84 -5.37
C ILE A 125 14.05 11.27 -5.05
N VAL A 126 14.70 10.60 -4.10
CA VAL A 126 16.00 11.03 -3.60
C VAL A 126 17.04 10.89 -4.72
N LEU A 127 17.72 12.00 -5.01
CA LEU A 127 18.80 12.03 -5.98
C LEU A 127 19.94 11.11 -5.51
N PRO A 128 20.43 10.16 -6.33
CA PRO A 128 21.55 9.31 -5.95
C PRO A 128 22.84 10.14 -5.78
N PRO A 129 23.74 9.80 -4.83
CA PRO A 129 25.00 10.53 -4.64
C PRO A 129 25.91 10.52 -5.87
N GLN A 130 25.83 9.45 -6.67
CA GLN A 130 26.57 9.27 -7.91
C GLN A 130 25.63 8.73 -9.00
N ARG A 131 25.51 9.47 -10.11
CA ARG A 131 24.66 9.13 -11.25
C ARG A 131 24.97 7.76 -11.86
N ASP A 132 26.25 7.41 -11.99
CA ASP A 132 26.63 6.20 -12.72
C ASP A 132 26.58 4.95 -11.82
N ALA A 133 26.80 5.12 -10.52
CA ALA A 133 27.07 4.01 -9.60
C ALA A 133 25.88 3.61 -8.70
N PHE A 134 24.72 4.28 -8.79
CA PHE A 134 23.60 3.92 -7.91
C PHE A 134 22.95 2.58 -8.29
N GLU A 135 22.66 1.79 -7.26
CA GLU A 135 21.93 0.52 -7.36
C GLU A 135 20.58 0.59 -6.65
N ASP A 136 20.48 1.42 -5.62
CA ASP A 136 19.30 1.57 -4.78
C ASP A 136 18.52 2.83 -5.18
N VAL A 137 17.20 2.75 -5.13
CA VAL A 137 16.30 3.88 -5.41
C VAL A 137 15.49 4.17 -4.16
N TYR A 138 15.38 5.45 -3.80
CA TYR A 138 14.62 5.90 -2.64
C TYR A 138 13.48 6.80 -3.10
N ILE A 139 12.25 6.43 -2.76
CA ILE A 139 11.05 7.20 -3.10
C ILE A 139 10.40 7.67 -1.80
N ALA A 140 10.20 8.97 -1.68
CA ALA A 140 9.50 9.59 -0.56
C ALA A 140 8.02 9.78 -0.92
N TYR A 141 7.17 9.20 -0.10
CA TYR A 141 5.72 9.29 -0.17
C TYR A 141 5.21 10.21 0.94
N GLU A 142 3.98 10.66 0.78
CA GLU A 142 3.22 11.20 1.91
C GLU A 142 3.13 10.15 3.04
N LEU A 143 3.36 10.59 4.28
CA LEU A 143 3.29 9.69 5.43
C LEU A 143 1.83 9.41 5.79
N MET A 144 1.40 8.16 5.62
CA MET A 144 0.08 7.67 6.06
C MET A 144 0.19 7.04 7.44
N ASP A 145 -0.80 7.28 8.31
CA ASP A 145 -0.79 6.83 9.72
C ASP A 145 -0.88 5.30 9.87
N THR A 146 -1.70 4.63 9.03
CA THR A 146 -1.85 3.18 9.04
C THR A 146 -2.33 2.66 7.69
N ASP A 147 -2.06 1.39 7.43
CA ASP A 147 -2.66 0.64 6.33
C ASP A 147 -3.89 -0.14 6.80
N LEU A 148 -4.71 -0.57 5.84
CA LEU A 148 -5.96 -1.28 6.11
C LEU A 148 -5.71 -2.68 6.72
N ASP A 149 -4.60 -3.34 6.42
CA ASP A 149 -4.27 -4.66 6.97
C ASP A 149 -4.00 -4.60 8.48
N LYS A 150 -3.20 -3.61 8.92
CA LYS A 150 -2.96 -3.34 10.34
C LYS A 150 -4.24 -2.92 11.05
N LEU A 151 -5.10 -2.16 10.39
CA LEU A 151 -6.36 -1.68 10.96
C LEU A 151 -7.39 -2.83 11.08
N ILE A 152 -7.43 -3.77 10.12
CA ILE A 152 -8.22 -5.02 10.20
C ILE A 152 -7.75 -5.91 11.35
N LYS A 153 -6.43 -6.01 11.53
CA LYS A 153 -5.81 -6.84 12.58
C LYS A 153 -5.81 -6.17 13.95
N SER A 154 -5.93 -4.85 14.02
CA SER A 154 -6.03 -4.13 15.27
C SER A 154 -7.42 -4.35 15.87
N ASN A 155 -7.50 -4.49 17.18
CA ASN A 155 -8.79 -4.63 17.87
C ASN A 155 -9.49 -3.28 18.08
N GLN A 156 -9.15 -2.25 17.28
CA GLN A 156 -9.75 -0.92 17.40
C GLN A 156 -11.24 -0.99 17.02
N GLU A 157 -12.08 -0.32 17.82
CA GLU A 157 -13.49 -0.16 17.51
C GLU A 157 -13.64 0.71 16.28
N LEU A 158 -14.14 0.12 15.20
CA LEU A 158 -14.48 0.88 14.03
C LEU A 158 -15.93 1.33 14.07
N THR A 159 -16.13 2.58 13.70
CA THR A 159 -17.48 3.13 13.53
C THR A 159 -18.24 2.36 12.46
N LYS A 160 -19.57 2.50 12.47
CA LYS A 160 -20.46 1.93 11.45
C LYS A 160 -20.11 2.38 10.02
N TYR A 161 -19.20 3.32 9.78
CA TYR A 161 -18.83 3.73 8.43
C TYR A 161 -17.77 2.84 7.77
N HIS A 162 -17.06 1.99 8.54
CA HIS A 162 -15.95 1.17 8.03
C HIS A 162 -16.32 -0.27 7.70
N HIS A 163 -17.51 -0.43 7.13
CA HIS A 163 -18.18 -1.68 6.78
C HIS A 163 -17.40 -2.66 5.86
N GLN A 164 -16.21 -2.34 5.38
CA GLN A 164 -15.33 -3.32 4.72
C GLN A 164 -14.53 -4.17 5.74
N MET A 165 -14.61 -3.83 7.04
CA MET A 165 -13.93 -4.52 8.13
C MET A 165 -14.75 -5.59 8.86
N MET A 166 -15.91 -5.96 8.30
CA MET A 166 -16.99 -6.58 9.08
C MET A 166 -16.72 -8.01 9.52
N THR A 167 -15.91 -8.78 8.78
CA THR A 167 -15.60 -10.16 9.14
C THR A 167 -14.23 -10.34 9.79
N ARG A 168 -13.39 -9.28 9.80
CA ARG A 168 -11.98 -9.26 10.29
C ARG A 168 -11.10 -10.45 9.87
N THR A 169 -11.55 -11.21 8.87
CA THR A 169 -10.95 -12.46 8.40
C THR A 169 -10.98 -12.49 6.89
N PRO A 170 -9.94 -13.02 6.22
CA PRO A 170 -9.93 -13.17 4.77
C PRO A 170 -11.13 -13.99 4.31
N LEU A 171 -11.86 -13.48 3.31
CA LEU A 171 -13.03 -14.19 2.76
C LEU A 171 -12.64 -15.53 2.11
N PHE A 172 -11.47 -15.56 1.46
CA PHE A 172 -10.89 -16.74 0.84
C PHE A 172 -9.44 -16.88 1.33
N PRO A 173 -9.19 -17.58 2.44
CA PRO A 173 -7.84 -17.72 2.99
C PRO A 173 -6.94 -18.53 2.04
N GLU A 174 -5.78 -17.99 1.70
CA GLU A 174 -4.82 -18.66 0.81
C GLU A 174 -4.04 -19.75 1.56
N ARG A 175 -4.07 -20.97 1.02
CA ARG A 175 -3.15 -22.07 1.37
C ARG A 175 -2.33 -22.50 0.15
N ASP A 176 -3.00 -22.72 -0.98
CA ASP A 176 -2.41 -22.82 -2.32
C ASP A 176 -3.39 -22.33 -3.41
N ARG A 177 -2.95 -22.30 -4.68
CA ARG A 177 -3.76 -21.80 -5.81
C ARG A 177 -5.00 -22.66 -6.12
N SER A 178 -4.90 -23.98 -5.91
CA SER A 178 -5.99 -24.91 -6.20
C SER A 178 -7.06 -24.83 -5.10
N ASP A 179 -6.62 -24.72 -3.85
CA ASP A 179 -7.44 -24.48 -2.67
C ASP A 179 -8.14 -23.13 -2.73
N GLN A 180 -7.49 -22.10 -3.29
CA GLN A 180 -8.12 -20.78 -3.49
C GLN A 180 -9.29 -20.83 -4.46
N LEU A 181 -9.11 -21.45 -5.64
CA LEU A 181 -10.19 -21.64 -6.61
C LEU A 181 -11.35 -22.44 -5.99
N ARG A 182 -11.02 -23.54 -5.30
CA ARG A 182 -12.01 -24.35 -4.60
C ARG A 182 -12.80 -23.53 -3.57
N SER A 183 -12.11 -22.75 -2.73
CA SER A 183 -12.75 -21.90 -1.70
C SER A 183 -13.70 -20.85 -2.31
N ILE A 184 -13.33 -20.29 -3.46
CA ILE A 184 -14.18 -19.35 -4.20
C ILE A 184 -15.45 -20.07 -4.70
N LEU A 185 -15.30 -21.26 -5.30
CA LEU A 185 -16.42 -22.04 -5.83
C LEU A 185 -17.34 -22.60 -4.74
N GLU A 186 -16.80 -23.00 -3.59
CA GLU A 186 -17.59 -23.43 -2.43
C GLU A 186 -18.54 -22.33 -1.94
N PHE A 187 -18.18 -21.07 -2.12
CA PHE A 187 -19.02 -19.93 -1.74
C PHE A 187 -19.93 -19.45 -2.88
N LEU A 188 -19.37 -19.18 -4.07
CA LEU A 188 -20.10 -18.61 -5.20
C LEU A 188 -20.94 -19.65 -5.97
N GLY A 189 -20.66 -20.93 -5.78
CA GLY A 189 -21.16 -22.03 -6.58
C GLY A 189 -20.32 -22.31 -7.82
N SER A 190 -20.49 -23.49 -8.39
CA SER A 190 -19.86 -23.87 -9.67
C SER A 190 -20.40 -22.99 -10.81
N PRO A 191 -19.51 -22.48 -11.70
CA PRO A 191 -19.92 -21.62 -12.80
C PRO A 191 -20.75 -22.38 -13.83
N THR A 192 -21.69 -21.70 -14.46
CA THR A 192 -22.46 -22.25 -15.58
C THR A 192 -21.66 -22.20 -16.89
N GLU A 193 -22.14 -22.89 -17.93
CA GLU A 193 -21.52 -22.83 -19.27
C GLU A 193 -21.43 -21.40 -19.83
N ASP A 194 -22.40 -20.54 -19.48
CA ASP A 194 -22.40 -19.13 -19.86
C ASP A 194 -21.30 -18.33 -19.12
N ASP A 195 -20.99 -18.69 -17.87
CA ASP A 195 -19.97 -18.04 -17.04
C ASP A 195 -18.53 -18.38 -17.47
N ILE A 196 -18.30 -19.55 -18.05
CA ILE A 196 -16.95 -20.01 -18.44
C ILE A 196 -16.55 -19.59 -19.86
N GLY A 197 -17.42 -18.87 -20.58
CA GLY A 197 -17.19 -18.51 -21.98
C GLY A 197 -15.93 -17.66 -22.22
N SER A 198 -15.50 -16.88 -21.23
CA SER A 198 -14.28 -16.06 -21.31
C SER A 198 -12.99 -16.80 -20.93
N LEU A 199 -13.07 -18.05 -20.47
CA LEU A 199 -11.89 -18.81 -20.05
C LEU A 199 -11.19 -19.48 -21.24
N ASN A 200 -9.89 -19.70 -21.09
CA ASN A 200 -9.13 -20.56 -22.00
C ASN A 200 -9.44 -22.05 -21.75
N GLU A 201 -9.05 -22.90 -22.70
CA GLU A 201 -9.36 -24.34 -22.65
C GLU A 201 -8.77 -25.06 -21.43
N SER A 202 -7.58 -24.65 -20.98
CA SER A 202 -6.98 -25.22 -19.76
C SER A 202 -7.78 -24.86 -18.50
N GLY A 203 -8.28 -23.62 -18.40
CA GLY A 203 -9.16 -23.18 -17.32
C GLY A 203 -10.48 -23.94 -17.31
N LYS A 204 -11.10 -24.13 -18.48
CA LYS A 204 -12.33 -24.93 -18.60
C LYS A 204 -12.11 -26.38 -18.16
N GLN A 205 -11.00 -26.99 -18.56
CA GLN A 205 -10.69 -28.37 -18.15
C GLN A 205 -10.43 -28.48 -16.65
N CYS A 206 -9.81 -27.47 -16.03
CA CYS A 206 -9.61 -27.42 -14.59
C CYS A 206 -10.94 -27.42 -13.84
N LEU A 207 -11.93 -26.64 -14.29
CA LEU A 207 -13.25 -26.58 -13.66
C LEU A 207 -14.01 -27.91 -13.79
N LYS A 208 -13.89 -28.61 -14.93
CA LYS A 208 -14.52 -29.93 -15.13
C LYS A 208 -13.98 -31.02 -14.21
N MET A 209 -12.75 -30.86 -13.71
CA MET A 209 -12.12 -31.80 -12.78
C MET A 209 -12.56 -31.58 -11.32
N LEU A 210 -13.19 -30.45 -11.01
CA LEU A 210 -13.66 -30.12 -9.67
C LEU A 210 -15.08 -30.66 -9.44
N PRO A 211 -15.45 -31.00 -8.19
CA PRO A 211 -16.83 -31.37 -7.88
C PRO A 211 -17.75 -30.17 -8.07
N TRP A 212 -19.05 -30.45 -8.22
CA TRP A 212 -20.07 -29.42 -8.23
C TRP A 212 -20.24 -28.81 -6.83
N PHE A 213 -20.39 -27.48 -6.78
CA PHE A 213 -20.64 -26.73 -5.56
C PHE A 213 -21.92 -25.91 -5.70
N ASP A 214 -22.78 -25.99 -4.69
CA ASP A 214 -23.98 -25.16 -4.61
C ASP A 214 -23.64 -23.78 -4.05
N ARG A 215 -24.27 -22.75 -4.62
CA ARG A 215 -24.10 -21.37 -4.19
C ARG A 215 -24.61 -21.18 -2.77
N GLN A 216 -23.78 -20.58 -1.92
CA GLN A 216 -24.19 -20.17 -0.59
C GLN A 216 -24.87 -18.80 -0.61
N SER A 217 -25.82 -18.58 0.29
CA SER A 217 -26.44 -17.26 0.47
C SER A 217 -25.46 -16.31 1.14
N PHE A 218 -25.24 -15.14 0.52
CA PHE A 218 -24.41 -14.08 1.09
C PHE A 218 -24.96 -13.60 2.44
N PHE A 219 -26.28 -13.56 2.62
CA PHE A 219 -26.92 -13.16 3.88
C PHE A 219 -26.69 -14.16 5.02
N VAL A 220 -26.49 -15.44 4.69
CA VAL A 220 -26.15 -16.48 5.68
C VAL A 220 -24.67 -16.37 6.06
N LYS A 221 -23.81 -16.08 5.08
CA LYS A 221 -22.37 -15.92 5.32
C LYS A 221 -22.02 -14.63 6.06
N PHE A 222 -22.80 -13.58 5.85
CA PHE A 222 -22.59 -12.24 6.39
C PHE A 222 -23.83 -11.74 7.16
N PRO A 223 -24.19 -12.39 8.29
CA PRO A 223 -25.40 -12.04 9.03
C PRO A 223 -25.34 -10.65 9.68
N ASP A 224 -24.14 -10.22 10.07
CA ASP A 224 -23.91 -8.95 10.78
C ASP A 224 -23.65 -7.76 9.82
N VAL A 225 -23.69 -8.01 8.52
CA VAL A 225 -23.44 -6.99 7.49
C VAL A 225 -24.78 -6.36 7.04
N PRO A 226 -24.88 -5.02 6.93
CA PRO A 226 -26.07 -4.34 6.45
C PRO A 226 -26.51 -4.87 5.10
N PHE A 227 -27.83 -5.01 4.96
CA PHE A 227 -28.47 -5.57 3.78
C PHE A 227 -27.98 -4.97 2.46
N LEU A 228 -27.85 -3.64 2.37
CA LEU A 228 -27.38 -2.95 1.16
C LEU A 228 -25.92 -3.28 0.83
N ALA A 229 -25.06 -3.45 1.83
CA ALA A 229 -23.66 -3.84 1.60
C ALA A 229 -23.57 -5.28 1.06
N VAL A 230 -24.38 -6.20 1.60
CA VAL A 230 -24.45 -7.59 1.13
C VAL A 230 -24.90 -7.65 -0.34
N LEU A 231 -25.92 -6.86 -0.70
CA LEU A 231 -26.38 -6.76 -2.10
C LEU A 231 -25.27 -6.25 -3.04
N LEU A 232 -24.53 -5.23 -2.63
CA LEU A 232 -23.42 -4.72 -3.43
C LEU A 232 -22.30 -5.76 -3.58
N LEU A 233 -21.94 -6.44 -2.48
CA LEU A 233 -20.95 -7.54 -2.50
C LEU A 233 -21.36 -8.66 -3.47
N GLU A 234 -22.65 -9.01 -3.51
CA GLU A 234 -23.17 -10.01 -4.44
C GLU A 234 -23.07 -9.58 -5.91
N LYS A 235 -23.12 -8.28 -6.20
CA LYS A 235 -22.91 -7.71 -7.55
C LYS A 235 -21.42 -7.63 -7.93
N MET A 236 -20.54 -7.42 -6.95
CA MET A 236 -19.07 -7.38 -7.15
C MET A 236 -18.47 -8.77 -7.31
N LEU A 237 -18.89 -9.74 -6.49
CA LEU A 237 -18.34 -11.09 -6.48
C LEU A 237 -19.09 -11.99 -7.48
N LYS A 238 -18.74 -11.84 -8.76
CA LYS A 238 -19.16 -12.75 -9.84
C LYS A 238 -17.96 -13.50 -10.44
N PHE A 239 -18.20 -14.74 -10.81
CA PHE A 239 -17.22 -15.58 -11.49
C PHE A 239 -16.80 -14.97 -12.83
N ASP A 240 -17.77 -14.77 -13.74
CA ASP A 240 -17.55 -14.10 -15.02
C ASP A 240 -17.23 -12.61 -14.79
N PRO A 241 -16.05 -12.12 -15.24
CA PRO A 241 -15.69 -10.70 -15.14
C PRO A 241 -16.69 -9.76 -15.80
N ARG A 242 -17.35 -10.19 -16.88
CA ARG A 242 -18.30 -9.37 -17.65
C ARG A 242 -19.62 -9.14 -16.91
N LYS A 243 -19.92 -9.99 -15.92
CA LYS A 243 -21.14 -9.90 -15.09
C LYS A 243 -20.91 -9.10 -13.80
N ARG A 244 -19.66 -8.75 -13.48
CA ARG A 244 -19.35 -7.91 -12.32
C ARG A 244 -19.84 -6.50 -12.56
N ILE A 245 -20.38 -5.88 -11.52
CA ILE A 245 -20.74 -4.46 -11.55
C ILE A 245 -19.52 -3.60 -11.92
N SER A 246 -19.74 -2.57 -12.73
CA SER A 246 -18.72 -1.57 -13.05
C SER A 246 -18.40 -0.71 -11.83
N VAL A 247 -17.29 0.02 -11.85
CA VAL A 247 -16.96 0.94 -10.74
C VAL A 247 -17.97 2.08 -10.70
N GLU A 248 -18.40 2.55 -11.86
CA GLU A 248 -19.38 3.62 -12.05
C GLU A 248 -20.75 3.23 -11.48
N ASP A 249 -21.25 2.04 -11.82
CA ASP A 249 -22.51 1.52 -11.29
C ASP A 249 -22.41 1.19 -9.79
N ALA A 250 -21.23 0.76 -9.32
CA ALA A 250 -21.01 0.51 -7.91
C ALA A 250 -21.05 1.81 -7.10
N LEU A 251 -20.45 2.90 -7.57
CA LEU A 251 -20.51 4.21 -6.93
C LEU A 251 -21.95 4.76 -6.86
N ALA A 252 -22.76 4.47 -7.89
CA ALA A 252 -24.18 4.84 -7.93
C ALA A 252 -25.11 3.91 -7.12
N ASP A 253 -24.59 2.84 -6.50
CA ASP A 253 -25.41 1.88 -5.75
C ASP A 253 -26.03 2.51 -4.49
N PRO A 254 -27.27 2.12 -4.09
CA PRO A 254 -27.93 2.65 -2.88
C PRO A 254 -27.08 2.57 -1.61
N TYR A 255 -26.14 1.64 -1.53
CA TYR A 255 -25.21 1.54 -0.41
C TYR A 255 -24.36 2.81 -0.23
N PHE A 256 -23.92 3.46 -1.31
CA PHE A 256 -23.12 4.68 -1.27
C PHE A 256 -23.93 5.97 -1.39
N LYS A 257 -25.27 5.91 -1.35
CA LYS A 257 -26.16 7.06 -1.60
C LYS A 257 -25.84 8.31 -0.78
N THR A 258 -25.34 8.17 0.45
CA THR A 258 -24.99 9.30 1.32
C THR A 258 -23.61 9.90 1.05
N MET A 259 -22.77 9.21 0.27
CA MET A 259 -21.38 9.60 -0.03
C MET A 259 -21.15 9.86 -1.53
N HIS A 260 -21.98 9.30 -2.40
CA HIS A 260 -21.88 9.44 -3.85
C HIS A 260 -22.04 10.91 -4.25
N ASN A 261 -21.03 11.43 -4.94
CA ASN A 261 -21.05 12.78 -5.48
C ASN A 261 -20.27 12.79 -6.79
N ILE A 262 -20.99 12.82 -7.90
CA ILE A 262 -20.41 12.78 -9.25
C ILE A 262 -19.39 13.91 -9.51
N ASN A 263 -19.53 15.07 -8.84
CA ASN A 263 -18.59 16.17 -8.98
C ASN A 263 -17.23 15.88 -8.30
N ASN A 264 -17.19 14.94 -7.36
CA ASN A 264 -16.00 14.50 -6.65
C ASN A 264 -15.49 13.13 -7.15
N GLU A 265 -15.99 12.66 -8.30
CA GLU A 265 -15.62 11.39 -8.93
C GLU A 265 -15.07 11.62 -10.35
N PRO A 266 -14.00 12.41 -10.53
CA PRO A 266 -13.46 12.73 -11.85
C PRO A 266 -12.79 11.51 -12.49
N VAL A 267 -12.89 11.45 -13.82
CA VAL A 267 -12.15 10.48 -14.63
C VAL A 267 -10.84 11.10 -15.09
N CYS A 268 -9.76 10.33 -15.05
CA CYS A 268 -8.49 10.76 -15.62
C CYS A 268 -8.62 10.94 -17.14
N THR A 269 -8.57 12.17 -17.62
CA THR A 269 -8.75 12.51 -19.04
C THR A 269 -7.52 12.21 -19.89
N LYS A 270 -6.34 12.15 -19.27
CA LYS A 270 -5.08 11.83 -19.93
C LYS A 270 -4.83 10.34 -19.84
N LEU A 271 -4.76 9.66 -20.98
CA LEU A 271 -4.37 8.25 -21.02
C LEU A 271 -2.92 8.11 -20.55
N PHE A 272 -2.66 7.06 -19.76
CA PHE A 272 -1.30 6.68 -19.41
C PHE A 272 -0.62 6.11 -20.65
N ASP A 273 0.56 6.63 -20.95
CA ASP A 273 1.36 6.18 -22.09
C ASP A 273 2.11 4.89 -21.73
N PHE A 274 1.81 3.83 -22.47
CA PHE A 274 2.41 2.50 -22.30
C PHE A 274 3.60 2.25 -23.24
N ASP A 275 4.08 3.24 -23.98
CA ASP A 275 5.19 3.10 -24.94
C ASP A 275 6.46 2.50 -24.31
N LEU A 276 6.68 2.77 -23.01
CA LEU A 276 7.77 2.19 -22.20
C LEU A 276 7.65 0.68 -21.97
N GLU A 277 6.46 0.10 -22.17
CA GLU A 277 6.19 -1.33 -22.04
C GLU A 277 6.39 -2.08 -23.36
N GLU A 278 6.13 -1.40 -24.49
CA GLU A 278 6.25 -1.99 -25.83
C GLU A 278 7.70 -2.08 -26.31
N HIS A 279 8.55 -1.13 -25.90
CA HIS A 279 9.95 -1.08 -26.30
C HIS A 279 10.88 -1.68 -25.24
N PRO A 280 11.72 -2.68 -25.57
CA PRO A 280 12.66 -3.24 -24.60
C PRO A 280 13.77 -2.24 -24.28
N LEU A 281 13.70 -1.64 -23.09
CA LEU A 281 14.76 -0.76 -22.54
C LEU A 281 15.83 -1.54 -21.79
N THR A 282 17.10 -1.13 -21.91
CA THR A 282 18.20 -1.65 -21.09
C THR A 282 18.13 -1.11 -19.65
N VAL A 283 18.88 -1.73 -18.73
CA VAL A 283 18.94 -1.29 -17.34
C VAL A 283 19.49 0.13 -17.24
N GLU A 284 20.50 0.48 -18.03
CA GLU A 284 21.13 1.80 -18.07
C GLU A 284 20.15 2.87 -18.56
N GLN A 285 19.35 2.56 -19.59
CA GLN A 285 18.30 3.45 -20.06
C GLN A 285 17.23 3.68 -18.98
N ILE A 286 16.84 2.63 -18.25
CA ILE A 286 15.89 2.75 -17.15
C ILE A 286 16.49 3.55 -15.98
N LYS A 287 17.77 3.34 -15.64
CA LYS A 287 18.50 4.14 -14.65
C LYS A 287 18.46 5.62 -15.00
N GLU A 288 18.73 5.96 -16.25
CA GLU A 288 18.73 7.34 -16.73
C GLU A 288 17.33 7.97 -16.60
N LEU A 289 16.28 7.23 -16.96
CA LEU A 289 14.90 7.69 -16.79
C LEU A 289 14.56 7.93 -15.31
N ILE A 290 14.92 7.00 -14.40
CA ILE A 290 14.70 7.18 -12.95
C ILE A 290 15.51 8.38 -12.42
N TYR A 291 16.73 8.59 -12.90
CA TYR A 291 17.56 9.72 -12.51
C TYR A 291 16.95 11.06 -12.95
N HIS A 292 16.44 11.16 -14.18
CA HIS A 292 15.71 12.33 -14.65
C HIS A 292 14.45 12.61 -13.84
N GLU A 293 13.72 11.56 -13.43
CA GLU A 293 12.60 11.70 -12.51
C GLU A 293 13.04 12.31 -11.17
N ALA A 294 14.16 11.85 -10.60
CA ALA A 294 14.72 12.40 -9.36
C ALA A 294 15.16 13.87 -9.49
N LEU A 295 15.80 14.23 -10.61
CA LEU A 295 16.19 15.61 -10.90
C LEU A 295 14.98 16.55 -11.02
N ALA A 296 13.86 16.08 -11.56
CA ALA A 296 12.65 16.89 -11.68
C ALA A 296 12.07 17.28 -10.30
N PHE A 297 12.27 16.46 -9.27
CA PHE A 297 11.89 16.79 -7.88
C PHE A 297 12.97 17.58 -7.12
N ASN A 298 14.23 17.47 -7.56
CA ASN A 298 15.38 18.11 -6.94
C ASN A 298 16.12 18.97 -7.97
N PRO A 299 15.52 20.06 -8.48
CA PRO A 299 16.20 20.95 -9.40
C PRO A 299 17.44 21.53 -8.70
N GLU A 300 18.60 21.46 -9.36
CA GLU A 300 19.78 22.13 -8.83
C GLU A 300 19.48 23.63 -8.68
N PRO A 301 19.91 24.27 -7.57
CA PRO A 301 19.80 25.71 -7.48
C PRO A 301 20.55 26.32 -8.65
N ALA A 302 19.87 27.12 -9.46
CA ALA A 302 20.45 27.79 -10.62
C ALA A 302 21.78 28.39 -10.20
N THR A 303 22.88 27.92 -10.80
CA THR A 303 24.20 28.49 -10.57
C THR A 303 24.10 29.96 -10.92
N VAL A 304 24.07 30.82 -9.90
CA VAL A 304 24.33 32.23 -10.09
C VAL A 304 25.75 32.29 -10.60
N GLU A 305 25.90 32.46 -11.91
CA GLU A 305 27.17 32.85 -12.52
C GLU A 305 27.66 34.04 -11.70
N LYS A 306 28.71 33.82 -10.90
CA LYS A 306 29.45 34.92 -10.30
C LYS A 306 30.17 35.59 -11.45
N ASP A 307 29.50 36.54 -12.07
CA ASP A 307 30.16 37.58 -12.84
C ASP A 307 31.08 38.34 -11.88
N GLN A 308 32.38 38.01 -11.95
CA GLN A 308 33.58 38.88 -11.88
C GLN A 308 34.80 38.16 -11.31
#